data_AF-A0A9C9FYR9-F1
#
_entry.id   AF-A0A9C9FYR9-F1
#
_cell.length_a   1.000
_cell.length_b   1.000
_cell.length_c   1.000
_cell.angle_alpha   90.00
_cell.angle_beta   90.00
_cell.angle_gamma   90.00
#
_symmetry.space_group_name_H-M   'P 1'
#
loop_
_entity.id
_entity.type
_entity.pdbx_description
1 polymer ?
#
loop_
_entity_poly.entity_id
_entity_poly.type
_entity_poly.pdbx_seq_one_letter_code
_entity_poly.pdbx_strand_id
1 'polypeptide(L)'
;MNVVVSSVSYRTCHPARLGWPVSPQARREYLFHLIPPEGRDKVTFVRQFGSKNISIAAKFQQARQLIDLYSQAKLVLTSRIHCALPCLALGTPVIFLHSDLDRSTDSARLGGLLELMRVFDLHELKAGADVPAGFYANTGAIHEKIIDWDNPAPNPVDIDPIADRLRKTCQGFISG
;
A
#
# COMPACT_ATOMS: atom_id res chain seq x y z
N MET A 1 13.59 12.11 -1.42
CA MET A 1 13.29 10.68 -1.13
C MET A 1 11.79 10.52 -1.33
N ASN A 2 11.38 9.58 -2.18
CA ASN A 2 10.10 9.62 -2.89
C ASN A 2 9.04 8.75 -2.22
N VAL A 3 7.77 9.09 -2.44
CA VAL A 3 6.61 8.23 -2.12
C VAL A 3 6.36 7.30 -3.29
N VAL A 4 6.08 6.02 -3.02
CA VAL A 4 5.84 5.03 -4.06
C VAL A 4 4.37 4.62 -4.05
N VAL A 5 3.69 4.83 -5.17
CA VAL A 5 2.33 4.32 -5.38
C VAL A 5 2.43 3.04 -6.20
N SER A 6 2.30 1.91 -5.52
CA SER A 6 2.36 0.59 -6.12
C SER A 6 0.97 0.11 -6.51
N SER A 7 0.85 -0.36 -7.75
CA SER A 7 -0.34 -0.91 -8.42
C SER A 7 -1.59 -1.09 -7.55
N VAL A 8 -2.50 -0.13 -7.61
CA VAL A 8 -3.82 -0.22 -7.00
C VAL A 8 -4.76 -1.05 -7.90
N SER A 9 -5.41 -2.04 -7.30
CA SER A 9 -6.24 -3.01 -7.99
C SER A 9 -7.58 -2.39 -8.36
N TYR A 10 -7.84 -2.35 -9.66
CA TYR A 10 -9.09 -1.85 -10.22
C TYR A 10 -10.32 -2.70 -9.85
N ARG A 11 -10.13 -3.93 -9.32
CA ARG A 11 -11.24 -4.77 -8.83
C ARG A 11 -11.68 -4.39 -7.41
N THR A 12 -10.73 -3.93 -6.60
CA THR A 12 -10.90 -3.66 -5.16
C THR A 12 -10.96 -2.18 -4.84
N CYS A 13 -10.65 -1.32 -5.83
CA CYS A 13 -10.58 0.14 -5.71
C CYS A 13 -11.14 0.80 -6.99
N HIS A 14 -12.27 0.29 -7.51
CA HIS A 14 -12.79 0.70 -8.81
C HIS A 14 -13.39 2.13 -8.74
N PRO A 15 -12.97 3.10 -9.58
CA PRO A 15 -13.46 4.48 -9.54
C PRO A 15 -15.00 4.58 -9.63
N ALA A 16 -15.65 3.82 -10.50
CA ALA A 16 -17.12 3.84 -10.58
C ALA A 16 -17.83 3.41 -9.28
N ARG A 17 -17.19 2.59 -8.42
CA ARG A 17 -17.75 2.22 -7.11
C ARG A 17 -17.64 3.36 -6.09
N LEU A 18 -16.72 4.28 -6.33
CA LEU A 18 -16.49 5.50 -5.55
C LEU A 18 -17.30 6.69 -6.11
N GLY A 19 -18.21 6.45 -7.06
CA GLY A 19 -18.96 7.50 -7.77
C GLY A 19 -18.12 8.32 -8.76
N TRP A 20 -16.88 7.90 -9.03
CA TRP A 20 -15.94 8.60 -9.89
C TRP A 20 -16.12 8.22 -11.38
N PRO A 21 -15.93 9.17 -12.32
CA PRO A 21 -16.02 8.87 -13.75
C PRO A 21 -14.96 7.84 -14.14
N VAL A 22 -15.32 6.93 -15.06
CA VAL A 22 -14.45 5.86 -15.53
C VAL A 22 -13.89 6.17 -16.91
N SER A 23 -12.66 6.67 -16.95
CA SER A 23 -11.84 6.79 -18.16
C SER A 23 -10.48 6.09 -17.96
N PRO A 24 -9.75 5.74 -19.04
CA PRO A 24 -8.37 5.27 -18.94
C PRO A 24 -7.44 6.27 -18.22
N GLN A 25 -7.70 7.58 -18.35
CA GLN A 25 -7.07 8.61 -17.53
C GLN A 25 -7.50 8.51 -16.06
N ALA A 26 -8.80 8.30 -15.79
CA ALA A 26 -9.38 8.19 -14.45
C ALA A 26 -8.80 7.06 -13.61
N ARG A 27 -8.27 5.99 -14.24
CA ARG A 27 -7.55 4.90 -13.54
C ARG A 27 -6.36 5.39 -12.70
N ARG A 28 -5.78 6.54 -13.06
CA ARG A 28 -4.71 7.20 -12.29
C ARG A 28 -5.19 8.48 -11.63
N GLU A 29 -6.16 9.19 -12.22
CA GLU A 29 -6.61 10.49 -11.69
C GLU A 29 -7.04 10.39 -10.22
N TYR A 30 -7.86 9.40 -9.82
CA TYR A 30 -8.27 9.33 -8.41
C TYR A 30 -7.08 9.09 -7.45
N LEU A 31 -6.01 8.41 -7.89
CA LEU A 31 -4.77 8.29 -7.11
C LEU A 31 -3.99 9.60 -7.06
N PHE A 32 -4.11 10.47 -8.06
CA PHE A 32 -3.58 11.83 -8.00
C PHE A 32 -4.37 12.72 -7.03
N HIS A 33 -5.62 12.39 -6.71
CA HIS A 33 -6.37 13.08 -5.65
C HIS A 33 -5.96 12.63 -4.25
N LEU A 34 -5.44 11.41 -4.09
CA LEU A 34 -4.81 11.00 -2.83
C LEU A 34 -3.56 11.83 -2.49
N ILE A 35 -2.87 12.38 -3.50
CA ILE A 35 -1.57 13.05 -3.34
C ILE A 35 -1.77 14.57 -3.40
N PRO A 36 -1.28 15.34 -2.41
CA PRO A 36 -1.39 16.79 -2.44
C PRO A 36 -0.64 17.35 -3.65
N PRO A 37 -1.10 18.44 -4.29
CA PRO A 37 -0.46 19.01 -5.47
C PRO A 37 1.07 19.17 -5.35
N GLU A 38 1.53 19.63 -4.20
CA GLU A 38 2.93 19.86 -3.80
C GLU A 38 3.76 18.58 -3.57
N GLY A 39 3.12 17.42 -3.49
CA GLY A 39 3.78 16.12 -3.33
C GLY A 39 3.86 15.30 -4.62
N ARG A 40 3.16 15.71 -5.69
CA ARG A 40 2.98 14.90 -6.91
C ARG A 40 4.26 14.65 -7.70
N ASP A 41 5.19 15.61 -7.69
CA ASP A 41 6.52 15.51 -8.31
C ASP A 41 7.42 14.49 -7.58
N LYS A 42 7.14 14.22 -6.30
CA LYS A 42 7.88 13.27 -5.46
C LYS A 42 7.28 11.86 -5.50
N VAL A 43 6.27 11.59 -6.33
CA VAL A 43 5.61 10.29 -6.41
C VAL A 43 6.11 9.45 -7.57
N THR A 44 6.50 8.21 -7.28
CA THR A 44 6.84 7.20 -8.28
C THR A 44 5.73 6.16 -8.38
N PHE A 45 5.12 6.03 -9.56
CA PHE A 45 4.12 5.00 -9.83
C PHE A 45 4.77 3.71 -10.33
N VAL A 46 4.49 2.59 -9.67
CA VAL A 46 5.11 1.30 -9.98
C VAL A 46 4.04 0.26 -10.32
N ARG A 47 4.31 -0.57 -11.33
CA ARG A 47 3.45 -1.68 -11.73
C ARG A 47 4.16 -3.01 -11.52
N GLN A 48 3.45 -3.94 -10.89
CA GLN A 48 3.94 -5.29 -10.56
C GLN A 48 3.76 -6.33 -11.67
N PHE A 49 3.61 -5.90 -12.92
CA PHE A 49 3.37 -6.82 -14.03
C PHE A 49 4.70 -7.20 -14.69
N GLY A 50 5.24 -8.34 -14.29
CA GLY A 50 6.31 -8.99 -15.05
C GLY A 50 5.78 -9.52 -16.38
N SER A 51 6.60 -9.42 -17.43
CA SER A 51 6.33 -10.07 -18.71
C SER A 51 6.14 -11.58 -18.48
N LYS A 52 5.07 -12.18 -19.02
CA LYS A 52 4.76 -13.60 -18.78
C LYS A 52 5.84 -14.57 -19.28
N ASN A 53 6.63 -14.13 -20.28
CA ASN A 53 7.60 -14.94 -21.00
C ASN A 53 9.06 -14.53 -20.70
N ILE A 54 9.44 -14.49 -19.42
CA ILE A 54 10.83 -14.23 -19.01
C ILE A 54 11.39 -15.39 -18.19
N SER A 55 12.72 -15.51 -18.20
CA SER A 55 13.42 -16.53 -17.42
C SER A 55 13.18 -16.37 -15.91
N ILE A 56 13.38 -17.45 -15.15
CA ILE A 56 13.29 -17.42 -13.69
C ILE A 56 14.27 -16.39 -13.10
N ALA A 57 15.50 -16.33 -13.62
CA ALA A 57 16.50 -15.35 -13.19
C ALA A 57 16.01 -13.90 -13.40
N ALA A 58 15.40 -13.60 -14.55
CA ALA A 58 14.83 -12.28 -14.82
C ALA A 58 13.67 -11.96 -13.87
N LYS A 59 12.83 -12.94 -13.48
CA LYS A 59 11.77 -12.75 -12.47
C LYS A 59 12.36 -12.38 -11.11
N PHE A 60 13.40 -13.09 -10.67
CA PHE A 60 14.09 -12.76 -9.42
C PHE A 60 14.74 -11.38 -9.46
N GLN A 61 15.35 -11.01 -10.58
CA GLN A 61 15.92 -9.67 -10.75
C GLN A 61 14.84 -8.58 -10.66
N GLN A 62 13.69 -8.77 -11.31
CA GLN A 62 12.56 -7.84 -11.20
C GLN A 62 12.04 -7.73 -9.77
N ALA A 63 11.86 -8.87 -9.09
CA ALA A 63 11.44 -8.89 -7.69
C ALA A 63 12.44 -8.16 -6.79
N ARG A 64 13.74 -8.34 -7.03
CA ARG A 64 14.80 -7.67 -6.28
C ARG A 64 14.75 -6.15 -6.48
N GLN A 65 14.63 -5.68 -7.71
CA GLN A 65 14.50 -4.25 -8.03
C GLN A 65 13.30 -3.61 -7.32
N LEU A 66 12.18 -4.33 -7.24
CA LEU A 66 10.99 -3.86 -6.54
C LEU A 66 11.19 -3.78 -5.03
N ILE A 67 11.82 -4.80 -4.43
CA ILE A 67 12.15 -4.82 -3.01
C ILE A 67 13.13 -3.69 -2.67
N ASP A 68 14.18 -3.51 -3.47
CA ASP A 68 15.16 -2.44 -3.27
C ASP A 68 14.48 -1.06 -3.38
N LEU A 69 13.57 -0.87 -4.35
CA LEU A 69 12.78 0.35 -4.47
C LEU A 69 11.90 0.60 -3.24
N TYR A 70 11.22 -0.42 -2.71
CA TYR A 70 10.39 -0.28 -1.51
C TYR A 70 11.22 0.02 -0.28
N SER A 71 12.38 -0.61 -0.12
CA SER A 71 13.27 -0.37 1.03
C SER A 71 13.75 1.08 1.14
N GLN A 72 13.79 1.81 0.01
CA GLN A 72 14.22 3.20 -0.06
C GLN A 72 13.07 4.20 -0.09
N ALA A 73 11.82 3.72 -0.15
CA ALA A 73 10.65 4.58 -0.17
C ALA A 73 10.40 5.20 1.21
N LYS A 74 9.94 6.46 1.25
CA LYS A 74 9.46 7.07 2.50
C LYS A 74 8.12 6.49 2.93
N LEU A 75 7.27 6.20 1.95
CA LEU A 75 5.93 5.66 2.12
C LEU A 75 5.56 4.85 0.88
N VAL A 76 4.85 3.75 1.08
CA VAL A 76 4.26 2.96 0.01
C VAL A 76 2.73 3.00 0.12
N LEU A 77 2.05 3.36 -0.96
CA LEU A 77 0.60 3.22 -1.09
C LEU A 77 0.29 2.05 -2.01
N THR A 78 -0.56 1.12 -1.59
CA THR A 78 -0.89 -0.06 -2.40
C THR A 78 -2.21 -0.68 -1.96
N SER A 79 -2.93 -1.34 -2.87
CA SER A 79 -4.05 -2.23 -2.49
C SER A 79 -3.68 -3.71 -2.63
N ARG A 80 -2.39 -4.02 -2.75
CA ARG A 80 -1.89 -5.38 -2.94
C ARG A 80 -1.10 -5.82 -1.73
N ILE A 81 -1.58 -6.88 -1.09
CA ILE A 81 -0.92 -7.43 0.10
C ILE A 81 0.50 -7.94 -0.21
N HIS A 82 0.74 -8.41 -1.44
CA HIS A 82 2.06 -8.79 -1.95
C HIS A 82 3.07 -7.64 -2.01
N CYS A 83 2.62 -6.38 -1.94
CA CYS A 83 3.51 -5.22 -1.79
C CYS A 83 3.54 -4.76 -0.33
N ALA A 84 2.39 -4.80 0.35
CA ALA A 84 2.28 -4.31 1.71
C ALA A 84 3.07 -5.14 2.73
N LEU A 85 2.98 -6.48 2.65
CA LEU A 85 3.69 -7.35 3.60
C LEU A 85 5.22 -7.25 3.47
N PRO A 86 5.82 -7.20 2.25
CA PRO A 86 7.24 -6.88 2.15
C PRO A 86 7.60 -5.53 2.74
N CYS A 87 6.79 -4.48 2.56
CA CYS A 87 7.07 -3.17 3.14
C CYS A 87 7.05 -3.23 4.68
N LEU A 88 6.07 -3.92 5.28
CA LEU A 88 6.06 -4.19 6.72
C LEU A 88 7.35 -4.87 7.18
N ALA A 89 7.76 -5.95 6.50
CA ALA A 89 8.96 -6.71 6.83
C ALA A 89 10.27 -5.89 6.70
N LEU A 90 10.29 -4.89 5.83
CA LEU A 90 11.42 -3.98 5.63
C LEU A 90 11.41 -2.78 6.59
N GLY A 91 10.33 -2.60 7.37
CA GLY A 91 10.12 -1.39 8.18
C GLY A 91 9.73 -0.16 7.38
N THR A 92 9.51 -0.30 6.07
CA THR A 92 9.02 0.79 5.21
C THR A 92 7.57 1.12 5.57
N PRO A 93 7.23 2.39 5.87
CA PRO A 93 5.85 2.80 6.08
C PRO A 93 4.95 2.41 4.91
N VAL A 94 3.82 1.76 5.19
CA VAL A 94 2.87 1.34 4.17
C VAL A 94 1.43 1.64 4.57
N ILE A 95 0.65 2.11 3.60
CA ILE A 95 -0.81 2.27 3.71
C ILE A 95 -1.47 1.37 2.68
N PHE A 96 -2.31 0.48 3.19
CA PHE A 96 -3.13 -0.41 2.40
C PHE A 96 -4.42 0.31 1.98
N LEU A 97 -4.56 0.56 0.68
CA LEU A 97 -5.74 1.18 0.09
C LEU A 97 -6.80 0.13 -0.16
N HIS A 98 -8.04 0.42 0.23
CA HIS A 98 -9.16 -0.49 0.02
C HIS A 98 -10.45 0.28 -0.27
N SER A 99 -11.44 -0.32 -0.95
CA SER A 99 -12.74 0.33 -1.12
C SER A 99 -13.96 -0.54 -0.82
N ASP A 100 -13.86 -1.78 -0.35
CA ASP A 100 -15.03 -2.64 -0.10
C ASP A 100 -14.69 -3.78 0.91
N LEU A 101 -14.27 -3.50 2.16
CA LEU A 101 -13.74 -4.58 3.05
C LEU A 101 -14.90 -5.47 3.51
N ASP A 102 -16.07 -4.86 3.68
CA ASP A 102 -17.26 -5.48 4.25
C ASP A 102 -18.02 -6.41 3.30
N ARG A 103 -17.67 -6.44 2.00
CA ARG A 103 -18.49 -7.09 0.96
C ARG A 103 -17.80 -8.22 0.19
N SER A 104 -16.59 -8.64 0.60
CA SER A 104 -15.80 -9.60 -0.19
C SER A 104 -15.29 -10.77 0.64
N THR A 105 -15.12 -11.92 -0.02
CA THR A 105 -14.36 -13.09 0.46
C THR A 105 -12.90 -12.77 0.82
N ASP A 106 -12.42 -11.56 0.51
CA ASP A 106 -11.08 -11.12 0.83
C ASP A 106 -10.95 -10.72 2.31
N SER A 107 -12.01 -10.26 3.00
CA SER A 107 -11.93 -9.97 4.45
C SER A 107 -11.57 -11.22 5.27
N ALA A 108 -12.12 -12.39 4.89
CA ALA A 108 -11.80 -13.67 5.52
C ALA A 108 -10.35 -14.13 5.29
N ARG A 109 -9.70 -13.67 4.21
CA ARG A 109 -8.30 -14.01 3.88
C ARG A 109 -7.29 -13.01 4.43
N LEU A 110 -7.72 -11.77 4.61
CA LEU A 110 -6.89 -10.65 5.03
C LEU A 110 -7.06 -10.35 6.53
N GLY A 111 -8.01 -11.01 7.19
CA GLY A 111 -8.24 -10.92 8.65
C GLY A 111 -6.96 -11.20 9.43
N GLY A 112 -6.69 -10.37 10.45
CA GLY A 112 -5.46 -10.39 11.23
C GLY A 112 -4.24 -9.77 10.54
N LEU A 113 -4.10 -9.86 9.20
CA LEU A 113 -2.98 -9.25 8.48
C LEU A 113 -3.15 -7.74 8.33
N LEU A 114 -4.38 -7.28 8.08
CA LEU A 114 -4.67 -5.85 7.95
C LEU A 114 -4.45 -5.08 9.25
N GLU A 115 -4.60 -5.74 10.41
CA GLU A 115 -4.36 -5.14 11.73
C GLU A 115 -2.89 -4.77 11.95
N LEU A 116 -1.96 -5.36 11.18
CA LEU A 116 -0.53 -5.09 11.26
C LEU A 116 -0.09 -3.85 10.48
N MET A 117 -0.97 -3.28 9.64
CA MET A 117 -0.65 -2.16 8.76
C MET A 117 -1.71 -1.07 8.84
N ARG A 118 -1.39 0.12 8.36
CA ARG A 118 -2.42 1.14 8.15
C ARG A 118 -3.31 0.74 6.99
N VAL A 119 -4.61 0.93 7.17
CA VAL A 119 -5.62 0.73 6.13
C VAL A 119 -6.35 2.04 5.91
N PHE A 120 -6.55 2.38 4.64
CA PHE A 120 -7.29 3.56 4.23
C PHE A 120 -8.46 3.15 3.33
N ASP A 121 -9.68 3.52 3.72
CA ASP A 121 -10.89 3.30 2.94
C ASP A 121 -11.08 4.42 1.92
N LEU A 122 -10.99 4.06 0.64
CA LEU A 122 -11.18 4.96 -0.48
C LEU A 122 -12.62 5.48 -0.60
N HIS A 123 -13.63 4.88 0.04
CA HIS A 123 -14.98 5.47 0.12
C HIS A 123 -14.99 6.81 0.86
N GLU A 124 -13.96 7.09 1.66
CA GLU A 124 -13.76 8.41 2.26
C GLU A 124 -13.47 9.48 1.20
N LEU A 125 -13.06 9.09 -0.02
CA LEU A 125 -12.87 9.96 -1.17
C LEU A 125 -14.15 10.03 -2.02
N LYS A 126 -15.00 11.02 -1.78
CA LYS A 126 -16.20 11.25 -2.62
C LYS A 126 -15.85 11.93 -3.94
N ALA A 127 -16.50 11.49 -5.02
CA ALA A 127 -16.45 12.18 -6.31
C ALA A 127 -16.93 13.63 -6.21
N GLY A 128 -16.11 14.56 -6.72
CA GLY A 128 -16.44 16.00 -6.74
C GLY A 128 -16.38 16.70 -5.38
N ALA A 129 -16.01 15.99 -4.31
CA ALA A 129 -15.61 16.65 -3.06
C ALA A 129 -14.17 17.14 -3.23
N ASP A 130 -13.90 18.40 -2.92
CA ASP A 130 -12.54 18.82 -2.61
C ASP A 130 -12.03 17.90 -1.51
N VAL A 131 -10.85 17.32 -1.73
CA VAL A 131 -10.13 16.61 -0.67
C VAL A 131 -10.03 17.61 0.48
N PRO A 132 -10.69 17.40 1.64
CA PRO A 132 -10.76 18.43 2.67
C PRO A 132 -9.34 18.83 3.03
N ALA A 133 -9.07 20.12 3.27
CA ALA A 133 -7.71 20.60 3.59
C ALA A 133 -7.04 19.83 4.75
N GLY A 134 -7.85 19.17 5.60
CA GLY A 134 -7.41 18.25 6.63
C GLY A 134 -6.92 16.89 6.15
N PHE A 135 -7.25 16.38 4.97
CA PHE A 135 -6.83 15.05 4.47
C PHE A 135 -5.32 14.81 4.45
N TYR A 136 -4.51 15.87 4.49
CA TYR A 136 -3.05 15.83 4.55
C TYR A 136 -2.48 16.20 5.96
N ALA A 137 -3.32 16.66 6.88
CA ALA A 137 -2.95 17.09 8.25
C ALA A 137 -3.09 16.03 9.37
N ASN A 138 -2.02 15.35 9.78
CA ASN A 138 -1.90 14.41 10.92
C ASN A 138 -3.12 14.22 11.88
N THR A 139 -3.93 13.15 11.71
CA THR A 139 -4.85 12.69 12.77
C THR A 139 -4.55 11.25 13.19
N GLY A 140 -4.20 11.10 14.46
CA GLY A 140 -4.03 9.80 15.10
C GLY A 140 -5.37 9.15 15.44
N ALA A 141 -5.74 8.10 14.71
CA ALA A 141 -6.62 7.03 15.14
C ALA A 141 -6.47 5.85 14.18
N ILE A 142 -6.64 4.63 14.67
CA ILE A 142 -6.60 3.32 13.97
C ILE A 142 -7.37 3.19 12.62
N HIS A 143 -8.16 4.20 12.24
CA HIS A 143 -8.64 4.46 10.89
C HIS A 143 -8.13 5.85 10.51
N GLU A 144 -6.87 5.94 10.10
CA GLU A 144 -6.19 7.24 9.99
C GLU A 144 -6.78 8.03 8.81
N LYS A 145 -7.49 9.10 9.12
CA LYS A 145 -8.18 9.95 8.14
C LYS A 145 -7.24 10.74 7.22
N ILE A 146 -5.92 10.62 7.40
CA ILE A 146 -4.98 11.65 6.95
C ILE A 146 -3.55 11.11 6.77
N ILE A 147 -2.89 11.44 5.66
CA ILE A 147 -1.51 11.02 5.31
C ILE A 147 -0.53 12.19 5.45
N ASP A 148 0.50 12.07 6.30
CA ASP A 148 1.67 12.96 6.31
C ASP A 148 2.63 12.56 5.19
N TRP A 149 2.71 13.40 4.15
CA TRP A 149 3.49 13.13 2.95
C TRP A 149 4.98 13.43 3.08
N ASP A 150 5.35 14.31 4.01
CA ASP A 150 6.73 14.70 4.21
C ASP A 150 7.43 13.82 5.25
N ASN A 151 6.67 13.46 6.30
CA ASN A 151 7.10 12.62 7.42
C ASN A 151 6.05 11.54 7.77
N PRO A 152 5.86 10.54 6.90
CA PRO A 152 4.90 9.46 7.13
C PRO A 152 5.24 8.69 8.41
N ALA A 153 4.24 8.47 9.25
CA ALA A 153 4.42 7.74 10.49
C ALA A 153 4.87 6.27 10.23
N PRO A 154 5.66 5.66 11.13
CA PRO A 154 6.09 4.26 11.02
C PRO A 154 4.88 3.31 11.09
N ASN A 155 5.02 2.05 10.67
CA ASN A 155 3.89 1.10 10.72
C ASN A 155 3.31 0.97 12.15
N PRO A 156 1.97 0.80 12.29
CA PRO A 156 1.27 1.00 13.56
C PRO A 156 1.53 -0.10 14.59
N VAL A 157 1.97 -1.27 14.13
CA VAL A 157 2.28 -2.42 14.97
C VAL A 157 3.76 -2.75 14.85
N ASP A 158 4.42 -2.89 15.99
CA ASP A 158 5.75 -3.48 16.06
C ASP A 158 5.65 -4.98 15.78
N ILE A 159 6.17 -5.40 14.63
CA ILE A 159 6.12 -6.80 14.18
C ILE A 159 7.35 -7.60 14.62
N ASP A 160 8.36 -6.97 15.24
CA ASP A 160 9.60 -7.64 15.64
C ASP A 160 9.35 -8.86 16.55
N PRO A 161 8.44 -8.81 17.55
CA PRO A 161 8.12 -9.98 18.36
C PRO A 161 7.59 -11.17 17.54
N ILE A 162 6.76 -10.89 16.53
CA ILE A 162 6.21 -11.91 15.63
C ILE A 162 7.33 -12.46 14.73
N ALA A 163 8.11 -11.58 14.13
CA ALA A 163 9.21 -11.93 13.24
C ALA A 163 10.29 -12.77 13.96
N ASP A 164 10.67 -12.38 15.17
CA ASP A 164 11.68 -13.09 15.97
C ASP A 164 11.22 -14.48 16.39
N ARG A 165 9.94 -14.63 16.77
CA ARG A 165 9.36 -15.94 17.06
C ARG A 165 9.43 -16.86 15.84
N LEU A 166 9.07 -16.33 14.66
CA LEU A 166 9.14 -17.09 13.41
C LEU A 166 10.58 -17.46 13.04
N ARG A 167 11.53 -16.51 13.13
CA ARG A 167 12.96 -16.77 12.90
C ARG A 167 13.48 -17.89 13.78
N LYS A 168 13.21 -17.83 15.09
CA LYS A 168 13.61 -18.86 16.06
C LYS A 168 13.02 -20.24 15.71
N THR A 169 11.75 -20.27 15.30
CA THR A 169 11.07 -21.52 14.92
C THR A 169 11.69 -22.15 13.67
N CYS A 170 11.92 -21.35 12.64
CA CYS A 170 12.56 -21.82 11.40
C CYS A 170 14.01 -22.26 11.63
N GLN A 171 14.77 -21.51 12.42
CA GLN A 171 16.15 -21.87 12.76
C GLN A 171 16.21 -23.19 13.55
N GLY A 172 15.30 -23.39 14.50
CA GLY A 172 15.18 -24.64 15.24
C GLY A 172 14.86 -25.83 14.33
N PHE A 173 13.97 -25.65 13.35
CA PHE A 173 13.64 -26.69 12.37
C PHE A 173 14.79 -27.03 11.43
N ILE A 174 15.57 -26.04 10.99
CA ILE A 174 16.72 -26.28 10.08
C ILE A 174 17.90 -26.94 10.82
N SER A 175 18.04 -26.66 12.11
CA SER A 175 19.19 -27.10 12.92
C SER A 175 18.96 -28.43 13.66
N GLY A 176 17.74 -28.95 13.67
CA GLY A 176 17.35 -30.23 14.28
C GLY A 176 17.11 -31.30 13.24
#